data_AF-A0A7S1ZKW1-F1
#
_entry.id   AF-A0A7S1ZKW1-F1
#
_cell.length_a   1.000
_cell.length_b   1.000
_cell.length_c   1.000
_cell.angle_alpha   90.00
_cell.angle_beta   90.00
_cell.angle_gamma   90.00
#
_symmetry.space_group_name_H-M   'P 1'
#
loop_
_entity.id
_entity.type
_entity.pdbx_description
1 polymer ?
#
loop_
_entity_poly.entity_id
_entity_poly.type
_entity_poly.pdbx_seq_one_letter_code
_entity_poly.pdbx_strand_id
1 'polypeptide(L)'
;MGEDAKPDHDVLAGMTDEQRDTVRQFAIEAVLHTDMTTHFATVDSMKGLLVTKSPDEIRASDRGAEALWYMLHLADISNPAKPDPMFELWTDRCLEEFFRQ
;
A
#
# COMPACT_ATOMS: atom_id res chain seq x y z
N MET A 1 -5.43 21.15 10.23
CA MET A 1 -4.03 20.68 10.05
C MET A 1 -3.40 20.50 11.42
N GLY A 2 -2.50 19.53 11.59
CA GLY A 2 -1.78 19.34 12.86
C GLY A 2 -0.90 20.56 13.19
N GLU A 3 -0.63 20.78 14.47
CA GLU A 3 0.08 21.97 14.98
C GLU A 3 1.49 22.17 14.38
N ASP A 4 2.07 21.14 13.76
CA ASP A 4 3.41 21.15 13.15
C ASP A 4 3.42 21.30 11.62
N ALA A 5 2.28 21.60 10.98
CA ALA A 5 2.19 21.70 9.53
C ALA A 5 3.00 22.90 8.99
N LYS A 6 4.12 22.62 8.32
CA LYS A 6 4.93 23.63 7.66
C LYS A 6 4.25 24.07 6.34
N PRO A 7 3.97 25.36 6.13
CA PRO A 7 3.20 25.84 4.96
C PRO A 7 3.86 25.53 3.61
N ASP A 8 5.19 25.46 3.57
CA ASP A 8 6.00 25.16 2.40
C ASP A 8 5.97 23.67 2.00
N HIS A 9 5.41 22.80 2.84
CA HIS A 9 5.31 21.36 2.59
C HIS A 9 3.89 20.87 2.28
N ASP A 10 2.90 21.78 2.15
CA ASP A 10 1.52 21.38 1.80
C ASP A 10 1.40 21.03 0.32
N VAL A 11 1.71 19.78 -0.02
CA VAL A 11 1.53 19.22 -1.37
C VAL A 11 0.06 19.20 -1.83
N LEU A 12 -0.89 19.41 -0.91
CA LEU A 12 -2.33 19.43 -1.18
C LEU A 12 -2.90 20.86 -1.20
N ALA A 13 -2.07 21.90 -1.22
CA ALA A 13 -2.46 23.31 -1.14
C ALA A 13 -3.64 23.71 -2.06
N GLY A 14 -3.72 23.13 -3.26
CA GLY A 14 -4.76 23.41 -4.26
C GLY A 14 -6.07 22.61 -4.12
N MET A 15 -6.19 21.74 -3.12
CA MET A 15 -7.38 20.90 -2.91
C MET A 15 -8.42 21.56 -2.01
N THR A 16 -9.71 21.28 -2.27
CA THR A 16 -10.80 21.64 -1.36
C THR A 16 -10.74 20.84 -0.07
N ASP A 17 -11.47 21.28 0.96
CA ASP A 17 -11.53 20.58 2.24
C ASP A 17 -12.07 19.15 2.08
N GLU A 18 -13.08 18.95 1.24
CA GLU A 18 -13.65 17.61 0.97
C GLU A 18 -12.65 16.67 0.28
N GLN A 19 -11.84 17.20 -0.64
CA GLN A 19 -10.78 16.44 -1.28
C GLN A 19 -9.68 16.07 -0.28
N ARG A 20 -9.33 16.97 0.64
CA ARG A 20 -8.35 16.71 1.70
C ARG A 20 -8.83 15.64 2.66
N ASP A 21 -10.10 15.66 3.04
CA ASP A 21 -10.72 14.61 3.87
C ASP A 21 -10.68 13.25 3.16
N THR A 22 -10.98 13.24 1.86
CA THR A 22 -10.90 12.02 1.03
C THR A 22 -9.47 11.49 0.97
N VAL A 23 -8.49 12.35 0.68
CA VAL A 23 -7.06 11.96 0.64
C VAL A 23 -6.60 11.44 2.00
N ARG A 24 -7.02 12.09 3.10
CA ARG A 24 -6.70 11.63 4.45
C ARG A 24 -7.26 10.25 4.72
N GLN A 25 -8.52 9.98 4.34
CA GLN A 25 -9.12 8.65 4.48
C GLN A 25 -8.31 7.61 3.71
N PHE A 26 -7.97 7.88 2.45
CA PHE A 26 -7.16 6.97 1.63
C PHE A 26 -5.76 6.76 2.21
N ALA A 27 -5.11 7.80 2.74
CA ALA A 27 -3.79 7.68 3.34
C ALA A 27 -3.80 6.80 4.59
N ILE A 28 -4.86 6.89 5.42
CA ILE A 28 -5.04 6.04 6.59
C ILE A 28 -5.20 4.58 6.15
N GLU A 29 -6.11 4.31 5.19
CA GLU A 29 -6.33 2.95 4.67
C GLU A 29 -5.05 2.35 4.05
N ALA A 30 -4.32 3.15 3.29
CA ALA A 30 -3.06 2.76 2.67
C ALA A 30 -2.04 2.26 3.70
N VAL A 31 -1.83 3.00 4.80
CA VAL A 31 -0.91 2.61 5.87
C VAL A 31 -1.40 1.36 6.61
N LEU A 32 -2.71 1.23 6.84
CA LEU A 32 -3.25 0.04 7.50
C LEU A 32 -3.09 -1.23 6.65
N HIS A 33 -3.13 -1.11 5.33
CA HIS A 33 -3.05 -2.25 4.42
C HIS A 33 -1.62 -2.67 4.06
N THR A 34 -0.59 -1.91 4.45
CA THR A 34 0.83 -2.37 4.39
C THR A 34 1.21 -3.25 5.58
N ASP A 35 0.35 -3.38 6.59
CA ASP A 35 0.63 -4.23 7.74
C ASP A 35 0.57 -5.73 7.38
N MET A 36 1.55 -6.49 7.87
CA MET A 36 1.66 -7.93 7.56
C MET A 36 0.64 -8.82 8.28
N THR A 37 -0.08 -8.34 9.30
CA THR A 37 -1.03 -9.12 10.10
C THR A 37 -2.17 -9.68 9.26
N THR A 38 -2.59 -8.98 8.20
CA THR A 38 -3.71 -9.39 7.32
C THR A 38 -3.26 -10.03 6.01
N HIS A 39 -1.95 -10.14 5.76
CA HIS A 39 -1.38 -10.54 4.48
C HIS A 39 -2.03 -11.80 3.88
N PHE A 40 -2.08 -12.90 4.63
CA PHE A 40 -2.63 -14.17 4.13
C PHE A 40 -4.13 -14.10 3.84
N ALA A 41 -4.91 -13.40 4.68
CA ALA A 41 -6.33 -13.21 4.45
C ALA A 41 -6.58 -12.40 3.17
N THR A 42 -5.81 -11.32 2.95
CA THR A 42 -5.88 -10.50 1.73
C THR A 42 -5.49 -11.30 0.48
N VAL A 43 -4.43 -12.11 0.56
CA VAL A 43 -4.00 -12.98 -0.55
C VAL A 43 -5.10 -13.98 -0.95
N ASP A 44 -5.73 -14.64 0.02
CA ASP A 44 -6.80 -15.62 -0.27
C ASP A 44 -8.04 -14.95 -0.85
N SER A 45 -8.41 -13.78 -0.33
CA SER A 45 -9.50 -12.97 -0.86
C SER A 45 -9.27 -12.57 -2.33
N MET A 46 -8.06 -12.09 -2.64
CA MET A 46 -7.68 -11.69 -3.99
C MET A 46 -7.58 -12.86 -4.97
N LYS A 47 -7.09 -14.03 -4.53
CA LYS A 47 -7.13 -15.26 -5.34
C LYS A 47 -8.57 -15.62 -5.71
N GLY A 48 -9.50 -15.57 -4.76
CA GLY A 48 -10.92 -15.84 -5.01
C GLY A 48 -11.55 -14.86 -6.01
N LEU A 49 -11.21 -13.57 -5.90
CA LEU A 49 -11.63 -12.56 -6.86
C LEU A 49 -11.14 -12.85 -8.28
N LEU A 50 -9.84 -13.11 -8.43
CA LEU A 50 -9.20 -13.31 -9.74
C LEU A 50 -9.66 -14.58 -10.46
N VAL A 51 -10.20 -15.57 -9.73
CA VAL A 51 -10.82 -16.77 -10.31
C VAL A 51 -12.18 -16.46 -10.95
N THR A 52 -12.90 -15.48 -10.41
CA THR A 52 -14.32 -15.24 -10.74
C THR A 52 -14.56 -13.97 -11.56
N LYS A 53 -13.60 -13.04 -11.56
CA LYS A 53 -13.72 -11.73 -12.21
C LYS A 53 -12.45 -11.36 -12.96
N SER A 54 -12.62 -10.74 -14.11
CA SER A 54 -11.53 -10.06 -14.83
C SER A 54 -11.07 -8.80 -14.09
N PRO A 55 -9.86 -8.28 -14.38
CA PRO A 55 -9.38 -7.04 -13.78
C PRO A 55 -10.32 -5.84 -13.97
N ASP A 56 -10.96 -5.72 -15.14
CA ASP A 56 -11.91 -4.64 -15.42
C ASP A 56 -13.19 -4.77 -14.57
N GLU A 57 -13.69 -5.99 -14.37
CA GLU A 57 -14.84 -6.26 -13.50
C GLU A 57 -14.52 -6.01 -12.02
N ILE A 58 -13.29 -6.30 -11.57
CA ILE A 58 -12.85 -5.99 -10.21
C ILE A 58 -12.79 -4.47 -10.03
N ARG A 59 -12.18 -3.75 -10.99
CA ARG A 59 -12.07 -2.28 -10.95
C ARG A 59 -13.43 -1.59 -10.93
N ALA A 60 -14.40 -2.10 -11.70
CA ALA A 60 -15.76 -1.55 -11.75
C ALA A 60 -16.63 -1.94 -10.54
N SER A 61 -16.17 -2.89 -9.71
CA SER A 61 -16.90 -3.34 -8.52
C SER A 61 -16.60 -2.48 -7.29
N ASP A 62 -17.42 -2.65 -6.26
CA ASP A 62 -17.19 -2.16 -4.90
C ASP A 62 -15.86 -2.63 -4.29
N ARG A 63 -15.27 -3.71 -4.84
CA ARG A 63 -14.00 -4.28 -4.42
C ARG A 63 -12.77 -3.71 -5.16
N GLY A 64 -12.95 -2.68 -5.98
CA GLY A 64 -11.85 -2.01 -6.68
C GLY A 64 -10.79 -1.43 -5.72
N ALA A 65 -11.21 -0.95 -4.54
CA ALA A 65 -10.30 -0.45 -3.51
C ALA A 65 -9.46 -1.58 -2.88
N GLU A 66 -10.05 -2.76 -2.65
CA GLU A 66 -9.32 -3.92 -2.11
C GLU A 66 -8.19 -4.36 -3.04
N ALA A 67 -8.43 -4.34 -4.36
CA ALA A 67 -7.40 -4.61 -5.35
C ALA A 67 -6.29 -3.54 -5.32
N LEU A 68 -6.64 -2.26 -5.14
CA LEU A 68 -5.65 -1.18 -4.98
C LEU A 68 -4.78 -1.39 -3.75
N TRP A 69 -5.38 -1.72 -2.60
CA TRP A 69 -4.64 -1.96 -1.37
C TRP A 69 -3.76 -3.19 -1.44
N TYR A 70 -4.23 -4.26 -2.08
CA TYR A 70 -3.41 -5.43 -2.34
C TYR A 70 -2.19 -5.10 -3.21
N MET A 71 -2.36 -4.30 -4.28
CA MET A 71 -1.24 -3.86 -5.11
C MET A 71 -0.24 -2.99 -4.33
N LEU A 72 -0.73 -2.11 -3.45
CA LEU A 72 0.12 -1.31 -2.57
C LEU A 72 0.95 -2.22 -1.65
N HIS A 73 0.31 -3.21 -1.01
CA HIS A 73 1.00 -4.17 -0.15
C HIS A 73 2.07 -4.96 -0.91
N LEU A 74 1.76 -5.43 -2.12
CA LEU A 74 2.73 -6.11 -2.98
C LEU A 74 3.92 -5.23 -3.34
N ALA A 75 3.71 -3.92 -3.53
CA ALA A 75 4.78 -2.98 -3.80
C ALA A 75 5.73 -2.85 -2.60
N ASP A 76 5.16 -2.77 -1.39
CA ASP A 76 5.91 -2.69 -0.12
C ASP A 76 6.83 -3.90 0.09
N ILE A 77 6.32 -5.11 -0.16
CA ILE A 77 7.08 -6.36 -0.02
C ILE A 77 7.75 -6.82 -1.32
N SER A 78 7.97 -5.94 -2.30
CA SER A 78 8.46 -6.33 -3.64
C SER A 78 9.95 -6.65 -3.72
N ASN A 79 10.72 -6.43 -2.65
CA ASN A 79 12.18 -6.59 -2.62
C ASN A 79 12.66 -8.01 -3.01
N PRO A 80 12.02 -9.11 -2.56
CA PRO A 80 12.40 -10.47 -2.95
C PRO A 80 12.24 -10.78 -4.44
N ALA A 81 11.43 -9.99 -5.16
CA ALA A 81 11.16 -10.19 -6.59
C ALA A 81 12.14 -9.41 -7.51
N LYS A 82 13.10 -8.66 -6.94
CA LYS A 82 14.11 -7.94 -7.73
C LYS A 82 15.16 -8.93 -8.27
N PRO A 83 15.76 -8.68 -9.44
CA PRO A 83 16.86 -9.50 -9.93
C PRO A 83 18.14 -9.26 -9.12
N ASP A 84 19.07 -10.20 -9.20
CA ASP A 84 20.43 -10.01 -8.68
C ASP A 84 21.13 -8.85 -9.40
N PRO A 85 21.94 -8.02 -8.69
CA PRO A 85 22.34 -8.15 -7.28
C PRO A 85 21.40 -7.41 -6.30
N MET A 86 20.27 -6.88 -6.78
CA MET A 86 19.39 -6.03 -5.97
C MET A 86 18.69 -6.83 -4.87
N PHE A 87 18.29 -8.06 -5.15
CA PHE A 87 17.70 -8.98 -4.18
C PHE A 87 18.62 -9.19 -2.96
N GLU A 88 19.89 -9.52 -3.21
CA GLU A 88 20.89 -9.77 -2.16
C GLU A 88 21.08 -8.52 -1.30
N LEU A 89 21.24 -7.35 -1.92
CA LEU A 89 21.40 -6.08 -1.20
C LEU A 89 20.21 -5.75 -0.28
N TRP A 90 18.98 -5.97 -0.73
CA TRP A 90 17.81 -5.75 0.13
C TRP A 90 17.72 -6.79 1.25
N THR A 91 18.05 -8.05 0.96
CA THR A 91 18.06 -9.13 1.95
C THR A 91 19.04 -8.82 3.07
N ASP A 92 20.26 -8.40 2.75
CA ASP A 92 21.28 -8.02 3.73
C ASP A 92 20.84 -6.86 4.61
N ARG A 93 20.22 -5.83 4.04
CA ARG A 93 19.70 -4.67 4.78
C ARG A 93 18.58 -5.07 5.75
N CYS A 94 17.64 -5.90 5.30
CA CYS A 94 16.56 -6.39 6.15
C CYS A 94 17.09 -7.25 7.31
N LEU A 95 18.11 -8.09 7.05
CA LEU A 95 18.76 -8.88 8.10
C LEU A 95 19.49 -7.98 9.11
N GLU A 96 20.26 -7.00 8.62
CA GLU A 96 20.95 -6.05 9.49
C GLU A 96 19.97 -5.30 10.40
N GLU A 97 18.86 -4.79 9.84
CA GLU A 97 17.83 -4.11 10.61
C GLU A 97 17.21 -5.05 11.65
N PHE A 98 16.82 -6.26 11.25
CA PHE A 98 16.18 -7.24 12.14
C PHE A 98 17.05 -7.61 13.34
N PHE A 99 18.38 -7.74 13.16
CA PHE A 99 19.29 -8.04 14.27
C PHE A 99 19.61 -6.84 15.18
N ARG A 100 19.26 -5.62 14.77
CA ARG A 100 19.45 -4.39 15.55
C ARG A 100 18.20 -3.98 16.37
N GLN A 101 17.04 -4.59 16.11
CA GLN A 101 15.78 -4.38 16.84
C GLN A 101 15.86 -4.93 18.27
#